data_AF-A0AAV9SGT1-F1
#
_entry.id   AF-A0AAV9SGT1-F1
#
_cell.length_a   1.000
_cell.length_b   1.000
_cell.length_c   1.000
_cell.angle_alpha   90.00
_cell.angle_beta   90.00
_cell.angle_gamma   90.00
#
_symmetry.space_group_name_H-M   'P 1'
#
loop_
_entity.id
_entity.type
_entity.pdbx_description
1 polymer ?
#
loop_
_entity_poly.entity_id
_entity_poly.type
_entity_poly.pdbx_seq_one_letter_code
_entity_poly.pdbx_strand_id
1 'polypeptide(L)'
;MGRSLTLVYTLLSDNVGHRKGERTASYENFQFTIKKSRESVLQMRQENKRLYRQLADANAGDERIIKVAFHDRGLEKDAFRNLSGKEAITTLDQKVLSKTKRLNALKHTTQTYQQRIDELNMEEERMKQERRGAAASSDAWTCEKEEDAMNLRALGNRLEKAQFKCKEAEKCMLIHLKLKGHLQDESLTYGGQINSLEAEILKYREELHKLQVLNNEAQLSKKAAKAELKQLEGQLLKEENERNSNIARLRKVEERKSQAEKAEKKVQRTIMQPDELSSEAQHSTTRIVAEEEKAISAFELAFRSIREATGVTDMQEVLEHFILQKENHQHLEKLKRENEQVLLQLKEQKKLISQQFEDMKYSGEAKLSSEQQMLEECELQLQVQQQRCHSATERLGWYVKTLSTIRAGVEHLEGKLQDILPTQDKASEVRPDSDEFVLELLAQCQLKLQILQKKLEGKDLASIMKEIEENEFYTRIEGKFPEYETKEKQSESQTQSSSNTEAETKEEEADIMSREAMKPNQWDEEFLAFLLQFETWSVCFLEMTNKQRKCTVSSVCAPSPLEDTPVGLFQGIIHPLTQRTISPSEINARLSSSELHSCLYVNAVAEDMQC
;
A
#
# COMPACT_ATOMS: atom_id res chain seq x y z
N MET A 1 -105.60 -89.24 -152.91
CA MET A 1 -105.67 -88.72 -151.52
C MET A 1 -105.66 -89.88 -150.52
N GLY A 2 -104.50 -90.49 -150.24
CA GLY A 2 -104.41 -91.63 -149.31
C GLY A 2 -103.09 -91.75 -148.52
N ARG A 3 -102.10 -90.89 -148.79
CA ARG A 3 -100.76 -90.95 -148.16
C ARG A 3 -100.52 -89.89 -147.07
N SER A 4 -101.47 -88.98 -146.82
CA SER A 4 -101.30 -87.90 -145.83
C SER A 4 -101.79 -88.25 -144.42
N LEU A 5 -102.63 -89.27 -144.27
CA LEU A 5 -103.19 -89.66 -142.96
C LEU A 5 -102.25 -90.59 -142.16
N THR A 6 -101.34 -91.31 -142.82
CA THR A 6 -100.41 -92.24 -142.15
C THR A 6 -99.22 -91.52 -141.50
N LEU A 7 -98.82 -90.36 -142.01
CA LEU A 7 -97.68 -89.59 -141.46
C LEU A 7 -98.04 -88.86 -140.15
N VAL A 8 -99.32 -88.50 -139.98
CA VAL A 8 -99.80 -87.80 -138.77
C VAL A 8 -99.92 -88.76 -137.59
N TYR A 9 -100.29 -90.02 -137.85
CA TYR A 9 -100.48 -91.01 -136.78
C TYR A 9 -99.15 -91.52 -136.18
N THR A 10 -98.07 -91.55 -136.96
CA THR A 10 -96.74 -91.97 -136.49
C THR A 10 -96.06 -90.89 -135.63
N LEU A 11 -96.18 -89.61 -136.02
CA LEU A 11 -95.64 -88.48 -135.24
C LEU A 11 -96.36 -88.27 -133.89
N LEU A 12 -97.64 -88.63 -133.77
CA LEU A 12 -98.39 -88.52 -132.51
C LEU A 12 -98.00 -89.60 -131.49
N SER A 13 -97.73 -90.84 -131.93
CA SER A 13 -97.32 -91.93 -131.02
C SER A 13 -95.93 -91.73 -130.43
N ASP A 14 -94.95 -91.28 -131.23
CA ASP A 14 -93.59 -91.03 -130.73
C ASP A 14 -93.53 -89.85 -129.75
N ASN A 15 -94.36 -88.82 -129.96
CA ASN A 15 -94.44 -87.65 -129.07
C ASN A 15 -95.12 -87.99 -127.72
N VAL A 16 -96.05 -88.95 -127.71
CA VAL A 16 -96.69 -89.46 -126.49
C VAL A 16 -95.73 -90.36 -125.69
N GLY A 17 -94.90 -91.15 -126.36
CA GLY A 17 -93.86 -91.97 -125.71
C GLY A 17 -92.77 -91.12 -125.04
N HIS A 18 -92.25 -90.11 -125.73
CA HIS A 18 -91.17 -89.26 -125.21
C HIS A 18 -91.62 -88.41 -124.00
N ARG A 19 -92.82 -87.80 -124.07
CA ARG A 19 -93.38 -87.02 -122.95
C ARG A 19 -93.68 -87.87 -121.70
N LYS A 20 -93.96 -89.17 -121.86
CA LYS A 20 -94.13 -90.07 -120.70
C LYS A 20 -92.78 -90.36 -120.05
N GLY A 21 -91.74 -90.65 -120.82
CA GLY A 21 -90.38 -90.87 -120.31
C GLY A 21 -89.76 -89.65 -119.63
N GLU A 22 -89.97 -88.45 -120.16
CA GLU A 22 -89.50 -87.20 -119.55
C GLU A 22 -90.21 -86.86 -118.24
N ARG A 23 -91.52 -87.13 -118.15
CA ARG A 23 -92.29 -86.95 -116.90
C ARG A 23 -91.85 -87.91 -115.80
N THR A 24 -91.59 -89.17 -116.14
CA THR A 24 -91.08 -90.15 -115.16
C THR A 24 -89.67 -89.81 -114.72
N ALA A 25 -88.76 -89.46 -115.65
CA ALA A 25 -87.39 -89.08 -115.32
C ALA A 25 -87.34 -87.79 -114.47
N SER A 26 -88.16 -86.78 -114.78
CA SER A 26 -88.26 -85.57 -113.97
C SER A 26 -88.84 -85.86 -112.59
N TYR A 27 -89.89 -86.68 -112.48
CA TYR A 27 -90.46 -87.05 -111.18
C TYR A 27 -89.47 -87.85 -110.31
N GLU A 28 -88.73 -88.77 -110.91
CA GLU A 28 -87.66 -89.51 -110.24
C GLU A 28 -86.50 -88.60 -109.83
N ASN A 29 -86.11 -87.63 -110.66
CA ASN A 29 -85.07 -86.67 -110.32
C ASN A 29 -85.51 -85.68 -109.22
N PHE A 30 -86.78 -85.25 -109.21
CA PHE A 30 -87.36 -84.47 -108.11
C PHE A 30 -87.44 -85.29 -106.82
N GLN A 31 -87.90 -86.54 -106.88
CA GLN A 31 -87.92 -87.46 -105.73
C GLN A 31 -86.50 -87.73 -105.21
N PHE A 32 -85.52 -87.91 -106.10
CA PHE A 32 -84.11 -88.05 -105.73
C PHE A 32 -83.57 -86.78 -105.08
N THR A 33 -83.88 -85.61 -105.61
CA THR A 33 -83.47 -84.30 -105.05
C THR A 33 -84.12 -84.05 -103.68
N ILE A 34 -85.39 -84.43 -103.49
CA ILE A 34 -86.10 -84.37 -102.21
C ILE A 34 -85.48 -85.34 -101.19
N LYS A 35 -85.13 -86.57 -101.61
CA LYS A 35 -84.42 -87.51 -100.75
C LYS A 35 -83.06 -86.97 -100.35
N LYS A 36 -82.28 -86.45 -101.30
CA LYS A 36 -80.97 -85.84 -101.05
C LYS A 36 -81.06 -84.60 -100.15
N SER A 37 -82.06 -83.73 -100.32
CA SER A 37 -82.26 -82.58 -99.45
C SER A 37 -82.69 -83.00 -98.04
N ARG A 38 -83.55 -84.01 -97.92
CA ARG A 38 -83.94 -84.60 -96.64
C ARG A 38 -82.75 -85.24 -95.92
N GLU A 39 -81.89 -85.95 -96.63
CA GLU A 39 -80.63 -86.50 -96.12
C GLU A 39 -79.67 -85.40 -95.66
N SER A 40 -79.50 -84.33 -96.46
CA SER A 40 -78.67 -83.18 -96.07
C SER A 40 -79.21 -82.47 -94.83
N VAL A 41 -80.52 -82.27 -94.71
CA VAL A 41 -81.13 -81.72 -93.48
C VAL A 41 -80.90 -82.63 -92.28
N LEU A 42 -80.97 -83.95 -92.46
CA LEU A 42 -80.66 -84.91 -91.39
C LEU A 42 -79.19 -84.85 -90.98
N GLN A 43 -78.27 -84.77 -91.95
CA GLN A 43 -76.83 -84.58 -91.69
C GLN A 43 -76.59 -83.28 -90.92
N MET A 44 -77.13 -82.14 -91.38
CA MET A 44 -76.99 -80.84 -90.69
C MET A 44 -77.59 -80.87 -89.28
N ARG A 45 -78.70 -81.59 -89.06
CA ARG A 45 -79.28 -81.78 -87.72
C ARG A 45 -78.40 -82.66 -86.83
N GLN A 46 -77.80 -83.72 -87.38
CA GLN A 46 -76.85 -84.55 -86.66
C GLN A 46 -75.58 -83.77 -86.32
N GLU A 47 -75.08 -82.95 -87.23
CA GLU A 47 -73.92 -82.07 -87.02
C GLU A 47 -74.22 -81.00 -85.98
N ASN A 48 -75.37 -80.33 -86.04
CA ASN A 48 -75.79 -79.41 -84.98
C ASN A 48 -75.90 -80.12 -83.64
N LYS A 49 -76.48 -81.33 -83.60
CA LYS A 49 -76.54 -82.14 -82.37
C LYS A 49 -75.15 -82.57 -81.89
N ARG A 50 -74.17 -82.69 -82.78
CA ARG A 50 -72.76 -82.95 -82.45
C ARG A 50 -72.08 -81.69 -81.91
N LEU A 51 -72.27 -80.53 -82.54
CA LEU A 51 -71.71 -79.24 -82.10
C LEU A 51 -72.27 -78.81 -80.74
N TYR A 52 -73.57 -78.95 -80.50
CA TYR A 52 -74.15 -78.69 -79.18
C TYR A 52 -73.60 -79.62 -78.10
N ARG A 53 -73.32 -80.90 -78.44
CA ARG A 53 -72.64 -81.83 -77.53
C ARG A 53 -71.20 -81.41 -77.25
N GLN A 54 -70.43 -81.05 -78.28
CA GLN A 54 -69.05 -80.56 -78.12
C GLN A 54 -68.98 -79.28 -77.29
N LEU A 55 -69.92 -78.35 -77.46
CA LEU A 55 -70.01 -77.13 -76.66
C LEU A 55 -70.38 -77.44 -75.20
N ALA A 56 -71.33 -78.36 -74.98
CA ALA A 56 -71.70 -78.81 -73.64
C ALA A 56 -70.53 -79.53 -72.93
N ASP A 57 -69.78 -80.36 -73.63
CA ASP A 57 -68.62 -81.07 -73.09
C ASP A 57 -67.48 -80.09 -72.74
N ALA A 58 -67.22 -79.08 -73.60
CA ALA A 58 -66.24 -78.03 -73.31
C ALA A 58 -66.65 -77.18 -72.09
N ASN A 59 -67.92 -76.76 -72.01
CA ASN A 59 -68.44 -76.01 -70.88
C ASN A 59 -68.43 -76.84 -69.58
N ALA A 60 -68.73 -78.14 -69.65
CA ALA A 60 -68.63 -79.04 -68.51
C ALA A 60 -67.18 -79.26 -68.07
N GLY A 61 -66.23 -79.26 -69.00
CA GLY A 61 -64.79 -79.28 -68.72
C GLY A 61 -64.35 -78.04 -67.94
N ASP A 62 -64.70 -76.86 -68.43
CA ASP A 62 -64.40 -75.58 -67.78
C ASP A 62 -65.05 -75.50 -66.38
N GLU A 63 -66.31 -75.93 -66.24
CA GLU A 63 -67.00 -75.94 -64.94
C GLU A 63 -66.32 -76.88 -63.92
N ARG A 64 -65.78 -78.03 -64.36
CA ARG A 64 -65.02 -78.95 -63.49
C ARG A 64 -63.71 -78.33 -63.04
N ILE A 65 -62.96 -77.70 -63.94
CA ILE A 65 -61.67 -77.06 -63.64
C ILE A 65 -61.89 -75.93 -62.61
N ILE A 66 -62.89 -75.08 -62.83
CA ILE A 66 -63.25 -74.00 -61.90
C ILE A 66 -63.69 -74.57 -60.54
N LYS A 67 -64.45 -75.67 -60.53
CA LYS A 67 -64.88 -76.31 -59.27
C LYS A 67 -63.73 -76.84 -58.42
N VAL A 68 -62.70 -77.41 -59.06
CA VAL A 68 -61.51 -77.94 -58.39
C VAL A 68 -60.59 -76.81 -57.93
N ALA A 69 -60.30 -75.83 -58.80
CA ALA A 69 -59.38 -74.74 -58.50
C ALA A 69 -59.88 -73.81 -57.38
N PHE A 70 -61.20 -73.63 -57.25
CA PHE A 70 -61.82 -72.78 -56.24
C PHE A 70 -62.51 -73.58 -55.11
N HIS A 71 -62.09 -74.82 -54.86
CA HIS A 71 -62.69 -75.66 -53.79
C HIS A 71 -62.62 -74.98 -52.41
N ASP A 72 -61.50 -74.33 -52.10
CA ASP A 72 -61.24 -73.74 -50.77
C ASP A 72 -61.59 -72.24 -50.69
N ARG A 73 -62.09 -71.63 -51.78
CA ARG A 73 -62.30 -70.17 -51.90
C ARG A 73 -63.75 -69.70 -51.72
N GLY A 74 -64.62 -70.56 -51.16
CA GLY A 74 -65.97 -70.20 -50.73
C GLY A 74 -66.81 -69.48 -51.80
N LEU A 75 -67.40 -68.34 -51.43
CA LEU A 75 -68.26 -67.50 -52.28
C LEU A 75 -67.54 -66.92 -53.52
N GLU A 76 -66.21 -66.91 -53.55
CA GLU A 76 -65.46 -66.43 -54.71
C GLU A 76 -65.64 -67.36 -55.92
N LYS A 77 -65.93 -68.64 -55.68
CA LYS A 77 -66.21 -69.66 -56.70
C LYS A 77 -67.39 -69.30 -57.60
N ASP A 78 -68.44 -68.69 -57.04
CA ASP A 78 -69.65 -68.36 -57.79
C ASP A 78 -69.41 -67.26 -58.84
N ALA A 79 -68.44 -66.37 -58.60
CA ALA A 79 -68.05 -65.34 -59.55
C ALA A 79 -67.39 -65.90 -60.83
N PHE A 80 -66.93 -67.16 -60.81
CA PHE A 80 -66.25 -67.79 -61.95
C PHE A 80 -67.07 -68.89 -62.62
N ARG A 81 -68.30 -69.19 -62.14
CA ARG A 81 -69.09 -70.36 -62.57
C ARG A 81 -69.53 -70.36 -64.05
N ASN A 82 -69.58 -69.18 -64.68
CA ASN A 82 -70.03 -69.00 -66.07
C ASN A 82 -68.93 -68.46 -67.00
N LEU A 83 -67.67 -68.48 -66.54
CA LEU A 83 -66.54 -67.99 -67.32
C LEU A 83 -65.77 -69.17 -67.94
N SER A 84 -65.12 -68.94 -69.07
CA SER A 84 -64.14 -69.92 -69.56
C SER A 84 -62.92 -69.95 -68.64
N GLY A 85 -62.23 -71.09 -68.55
CA GLY A 85 -61.02 -71.23 -67.73
C GLY A 85 -59.97 -70.14 -67.99
N LYS A 86 -59.83 -69.67 -69.23
CA LYS A 86 -58.92 -68.56 -69.59
C LYS A 86 -59.38 -67.21 -69.04
N GLU A 87 -60.67 -66.92 -69.11
CA GLU A 87 -61.25 -65.67 -68.58
C GLU A 87 -61.15 -65.64 -67.04
N ALA A 88 -61.37 -66.78 -66.39
CA ALA A 88 -61.20 -66.93 -64.95
C ALA A 88 -59.76 -66.64 -64.49
N ILE A 89 -58.75 -67.06 -65.26
CA ILE A 89 -57.34 -66.74 -64.99
C ILE A 89 -57.10 -65.23 -65.11
N THR A 90 -57.51 -64.61 -66.23
CA THR A 90 -57.27 -63.17 -66.44
C THR A 90 -57.93 -62.28 -65.37
N THR A 91 -59.14 -62.64 -64.94
CA THR A 91 -59.86 -61.92 -63.88
C THR A 91 -59.22 -62.14 -62.52
N LEU A 92 -58.72 -63.34 -62.24
CA LEU A 92 -57.93 -63.60 -61.03
C LEU A 92 -56.60 -62.84 -61.04
N ASP A 93 -55.89 -62.80 -62.17
CA ASP A 93 -54.63 -62.05 -62.32
C ASP A 93 -54.85 -60.55 -62.10
N GLN A 94 -55.91 -59.97 -62.66
CA GLN A 94 -56.30 -58.58 -62.39
C GLN A 94 -56.57 -58.34 -60.89
N LYS A 95 -57.28 -59.25 -60.24
CA LYS A 95 -57.52 -59.18 -58.79
C LYS A 95 -56.22 -59.26 -58.00
N VAL A 96 -55.31 -60.17 -58.33
CA VAL A 96 -53.99 -60.29 -57.69
C VAL A 96 -53.19 -59.01 -57.88
N LEU A 97 -53.11 -58.48 -59.11
CA LEU A 97 -52.42 -57.21 -59.38
C LEU A 97 -53.02 -56.05 -58.57
N SER A 98 -54.35 -55.96 -58.46
CA SER A 98 -55.00 -54.92 -57.65
C SER A 98 -54.66 -55.05 -56.16
N LYS A 99 -54.65 -56.26 -55.62
CA LYS A 99 -54.26 -56.53 -54.22
C LYS A 99 -52.77 -56.26 -53.98
N THR A 100 -51.91 -56.63 -54.93
CA THR A 100 -50.46 -56.37 -54.86
C THR A 100 -50.18 -54.87 -54.91
N LYS A 101 -50.86 -54.11 -55.78
CA LYS A 101 -50.75 -52.64 -55.82
C LYS A 101 -51.19 -52.03 -54.49
N ARG A 102 -52.31 -52.48 -53.92
CA ARG A 102 -52.77 -52.03 -52.60
C ARG A 102 -51.78 -52.37 -51.49
N LEU A 103 -51.21 -53.57 -51.51
CA LEU A 103 -50.20 -53.99 -50.54
C LEU A 103 -48.92 -53.16 -50.65
N ASN A 104 -48.45 -52.89 -51.87
CA ASN A 104 -47.26 -52.06 -52.11
C ASN A 104 -47.50 -50.61 -51.66
N ALA A 105 -48.69 -50.05 -51.91
CA ALA A 105 -49.07 -48.74 -51.39
C ALA A 105 -49.05 -48.71 -49.85
N LEU A 106 -49.62 -49.72 -49.19
CA LEU A 106 -49.58 -49.84 -47.73
C LEU A 106 -48.15 -49.97 -47.20
N LYS A 107 -47.32 -50.82 -47.82
CA LYS A 107 -45.90 -50.97 -47.45
C LYS A 107 -45.15 -49.64 -47.54
N HIS A 108 -45.36 -48.88 -48.61
CA HIS A 108 -44.77 -47.55 -48.75
C HIS A 108 -45.22 -46.61 -47.62
N THR A 109 -46.52 -46.57 -47.30
CA THR A 109 -47.02 -45.74 -46.19
C THR A 109 -46.42 -46.16 -44.85
N THR A 110 -46.35 -47.46 -44.56
CA THR A 110 -45.73 -47.97 -43.32
C THR A 110 -44.24 -47.63 -43.26
N GLN A 111 -43.51 -47.77 -44.36
CA GLN A 111 -42.10 -47.42 -44.42
C GLN A 111 -41.88 -45.91 -44.20
N THR A 112 -42.76 -45.07 -44.73
CA THR A 112 -42.71 -43.62 -44.53
C THR A 112 -42.92 -43.26 -43.06
N TYR A 113 -43.92 -43.88 -42.41
CA TYR A 113 -44.13 -43.68 -40.98
C TYR A 113 -42.96 -44.20 -40.14
N GLN A 114 -42.36 -45.32 -40.52
CA GLN A 114 -41.19 -45.86 -39.81
C GLN A 114 -40.00 -44.91 -39.92
N GLN A 115 -39.68 -44.41 -41.12
CA GLN A 115 -38.63 -43.42 -41.31
C GLN A 115 -38.88 -42.17 -40.46
N ARG A 116 -40.13 -41.72 -40.39
CA ARG A 116 -40.49 -40.57 -39.55
C ARG A 116 -40.30 -40.83 -38.06
N ILE A 117 -40.62 -42.03 -37.58
CA ILE A 117 -40.37 -42.43 -36.19
C ILE A 117 -38.86 -42.46 -35.92
N ASP A 118 -38.07 -43.02 -36.82
CA ASP A 118 -36.61 -43.10 -36.67
C ASP A 118 -35.97 -41.70 -36.65
N GLU A 119 -36.43 -40.77 -37.50
CA GLU A 119 -36.04 -39.35 -37.47
C GLU A 119 -36.34 -38.70 -36.11
N LEU A 120 -37.55 -38.89 -35.59
CA LEU A 120 -37.95 -38.33 -34.29
C LEU A 120 -37.15 -38.94 -33.13
N ASN A 121 -36.83 -40.23 -33.19
CA ASN A 121 -35.99 -40.87 -32.18
C ASN A 121 -34.56 -40.31 -32.19
N MET A 122 -33.98 -40.08 -33.39
CA MET A 122 -32.65 -39.45 -33.50
C MET A 122 -32.65 -38.02 -32.94
N GLU A 123 -33.73 -37.27 -33.19
CA GLU A 123 -33.92 -35.93 -32.65
C GLU A 123 -34.00 -35.95 -31.11
N GLU A 124 -34.77 -36.88 -30.54
CA GLU A 124 -34.94 -37.02 -29.10
C GLU A 124 -33.61 -37.35 -28.41
N GLU A 125 -32.82 -38.27 -28.98
CA GLU A 125 -31.50 -38.60 -28.43
C GLU A 125 -30.52 -37.42 -28.53
N ARG A 126 -30.59 -36.63 -29.61
CA ARG A 126 -29.79 -35.39 -29.71
C ARG A 126 -30.15 -34.40 -28.60
N MET A 127 -31.45 -34.17 -28.38
CA MET A 127 -31.92 -33.27 -27.32
C MET A 127 -31.56 -33.79 -25.92
N LYS A 128 -31.59 -35.10 -25.68
CA LYS A 128 -31.13 -35.69 -24.42
C LYS A 128 -29.64 -35.47 -24.19
N GLN A 129 -28.82 -35.61 -25.23
CA GLN A 129 -27.39 -35.38 -25.13
C GLN A 129 -27.07 -33.90 -24.89
N GLU A 130 -27.77 -32.98 -25.56
CA GLU A 130 -27.67 -31.53 -25.32
C GLU A 130 -28.07 -31.16 -23.89
N ARG A 131 -29.16 -31.74 -23.34
CA ARG A 131 -29.57 -31.54 -21.95
C ARG A 131 -28.54 -32.06 -20.94
N ARG A 132 -27.94 -33.22 -21.19
CA ARG A 132 -26.85 -33.78 -20.35
C ARG A 132 -25.60 -32.90 -20.38
N GLY A 133 -25.24 -32.37 -21.55
CA GLY A 133 -24.12 -31.43 -21.69
C GLY A 133 -24.37 -30.09 -21.00
N ALA A 134 -25.60 -29.56 -21.09
CA ALA A 134 -25.98 -28.31 -20.43
C ALA A 134 -26.00 -28.44 -18.90
N ALA A 135 -26.49 -29.56 -18.34
CA ALA A 135 -26.45 -29.82 -16.90
C ALA A 135 -25.01 -29.92 -16.37
N ALA A 136 -24.14 -30.69 -17.06
CA ALA A 136 -22.72 -30.79 -16.69
C ALA A 136 -21.98 -29.44 -16.83
N SER A 137 -22.33 -28.63 -17.83
CA SER A 137 -21.79 -27.28 -18.01
C SER A 137 -22.30 -26.28 -16.96
N SER A 138 -23.55 -26.42 -16.51
CA SER A 138 -24.13 -25.58 -15.45
C SER A 138 -23.45 -25.86 -14.11
N ASP A 139 -23.27 -27.13 -13.77
CA ASP A 139 -22.59 -27.54 -12.53
C ASP A 139 -21.10 -27.12 -12.54
N ALA A 140 -20.42 -27.28 -13.67
CA ALA A 140 -19.05 -26.79 -13.86
C ALA A 140 -18.95 -25.27 -13.70
N TRP A 141 -19.88 -24.51 -14.30
CA TRP A 141 -19.92 -23.05 -14.20
C TRP A 141 -20.23 -22.55 -12.79
N THR A 142 -21.09 -23.27 -12.04
CA THR A 142 -21.32 -22.94 -10.62
C THR A 142 -20.09 -23.21 -9.76
N CYS A 143 -19.33 -24.27 -10.07
CA CYS A 143 -18.09 -24.60 -9.35
C CYS A 143 -16.98 -23.57 -9.63
N GLU A 144 -16.81 -23.15 -10.90
CA GLU A 144 -15.88 -22.06 -11.27
C GLU A 144 -16.21 -20.75 -10.56
N LYS A 145 -17.50 -20.38 -10.48
CA LYS A 145 -17.92 -19.17 -9.74
C LYS A 145 -17.65 -19.25 -8.24
N GLU A 146 -17.79 -20.43 -7.65
CA GLU A 146 -17.49 -20.64 -6.24
C GLU A 146 -15.97 -20.55 -6.00
N GLU A 147 -15.16 -21.14 -6.88
CA GLU A 147 -13.70 -21.03 -6.84
C GLU A 147 -13.23 -19.58 -7.02
N ASP A 148 -13.80 -18.84 -7.97
CA ASP A 148 -13.54 -17.41 -8.17
C ASP A 148 -13.93 -16.58 -6.94
N ALA A 149 -15.05 -16.90 -6.30
CA ALA A 149 -15.47 -16.23 -5.06
C ALA A 149 -14.51 -16.52 -3.89
N MET A 150 -14.01 -17.76 -3.79
CA MET A 150 -12.98 -18.13 -2.81
C MET A 150 -11.66 -17.40 -3.09
N ASN A 151 -11.24 -17.33 -4.35
CA ASN A 151 -10.04 -16.61 -4.79
C ASN A 151 -10.16 -15.11 -4.50
N LEU A 152 -11.30 -14.49 -4.79
CA LEU A 152 -11.57 -13.09 -4.49
C LEU A 152 -11.49 -12.82 -2.99
N ARG A 153 -12.04 -13.70 -2.15
CA ARG A 153 -11.94 -13.60 -0.69
C ARG A 153 -10.50 -13.73 -0.20
N ALA A 154 -9.74 -14.68 -0.75
CA ALA A 154 -8.34 -14.86 -0.42
C ALA A 154 -7.49 -13.64 -0.83
N LEU A 155 -7.73 -13.07 -2.01
CA LEU A 155 -7.08 -11.85 -2.47
C LEU A 155 -7.45 -10.65 -1.61
N GLY A 156 -8.73 -10.50 -1.23
CA GLY A 156 -9.18 -9.47 -0.29
C GLY A 156 -8.45 -9.54 1.05
N ASN A 157 -8.36 -10.73 1.64
CA ASN A 157 -7.63 -10.95 2.89
C ASN A 157 -6.12 -10.66 2.76
N ARG A 158 -5.50 -11.00 1.61
CA ARG A 158 -4.09 -10.68 1.34
C ARG A 158 -3.87 -9.18 1.20
N LEU A 159 -4.80 -8.48 0.55
CA LEU A 159 -4.75 -7.02 0.39
C LEU A 159 -4.89 -6.31 1.75
N GLU A 160 -5.84 -6.72 2.58
CA GLU A 160 -6.03 -6.15 3.92
C GLU A 160 -4.79 -6.36 4.80
N LYS A 161 -4.19 -7.56 4.77
CA LYS A 161 -2.92 -7.85 5.44
C LYS A 161 -1.77 -6.97 4.93
N ALA A 162 -1.67 -6.76 3.62
CA ALA A 162 -0.68 -5.88 3.04
C ALA A 162 -0.88 -4.42 3.49
N GLN A 163 -2.12 -3.92 3.48
CA GLN A 163 -2.46 -2.58 3.96
C GLN A 163 -2.14 -2.39 5.44
N PHE A 164 -2.43 -3.39 6.28
CA PHE A 164 -2.07 -3.36 7.69
C PHE A 164 -0.55 -3.26 7.87
N LYS A 165 0.23 -4.09 7.15
CA LYS A 165 1.69 -4.04 7.17
C LYS A 165 2.24 -2.70 6.67
N CYS A 166 1.63 -2.09 5.64
CA CYS A 166 2.02 -0.75 5.18
C CYS A 166 1.79 0.31 6.25
N LYS A 167 0.62 0.33 6.90
CA LYS A 167 0.33 1.28 8.00
C LYS A 167 1.27 1.09 9.19
N GLU A 168 1.61 -0.15 9.51
CA GLU A 168 2.58 -0.45 10.57
C GLU A 168 3.99 0.04 10.20
N ALA A 169 4.42 -0.18 8.95
CA ALA A 169 5.69 0.33 8.44
C ALA A 169 5.73 1.87 8.44
N GLU A 170 4.64 2.54 8.05
CA GLU A 170 4.50 4.00 8.14
C GLU A 170 4.63 4.50 9.57
N LYS A 171 3.99 3.81 10.53
CA LYS A 171 4.10 4.13 11.96
C LYS A 171 5.54 3.96 12.46
N CYS A 172 6.21 2.87 12.09
CA CYS A 172 7.62 2.64 12.43
C CYS A 172 8.52 3.72 11.82
N MET A 173 8.31 4.08 10.55
CA MET A 173 9.05 5.15 9.88
C MET A 173 8.86 6.49 10.59
N LEU A 174 7.63 6.83 10.98
CA LEU A 174 7.34 8.06 11.71
C LEU A 174 8.08 8.10 13.06
N ILE A 175 8.10 6.98 13.78
CA ILE A 175 8.84 6.86 15.05
C ILE A 175 10.34 7.03 14.82
N HIS A 176 10.91 6.38 13.81
CA HIS A 176 12.32 6.54 13.46
C HIS A 176 12.67 7.97 13.06
N LEU A 177 11.79 8.65 12.33
CA LEU A 177 12.01 10.04 11.94
C LEU A 177 11.98 10.97 13.16
N LYS A 178 11.05 10.76 14.10
CA LYS A 178 11.02 11.49 15.37
C LYS A 178 12.26 11.24 16.21
N LEU A 179 12.69 9.98 16.33
CA LEU A 179 13.91 9.62 17.05
C LEU A 179 15.15 10.26 16.41
N LYS A 180 15.22 10.25 15.07
CA LYS A 180 16.29 10.92 14.34
C LYS A 180 16.30 12.43 14.64
N GLY A 181 15.14 13.09 14.63
CA GLY A 181 15.02 14.50 14.98
C GLY A 181 15.54 14.78 16.39
N HIS A 182 15.09 14.00 17.38
CA HIS A 182 15.57 14.13 18.77
C HIS A 182 17.10 13.95 18.90
N LEU A 183 17.65 12.92 18.24
CA LEU A 183 19.11 12.69 18.24
C LEU A 183 19.88 13.81 17.54
N GLN A 184 19.32 14.41 16.49
CA GLN A 184 19.91 15.57 15.83
C GLN A 184 19.90 16.78 16.77
N ASP A 185 18.78 17.05 17.44
CA ASP A 185 18.68 18.14 18.41
C ASP A 185 19.68 17.96 19.58
N GLU A 186 19.75 16.75 20.16
CA GLU A 186 20.74 16.42 21.19
C GLU A 186 22.17 16.64 20.68
N SER A 187 22.46 16.21 19.44
CA SER A 187 23.79 16.36 18.85
C SER A 187 24.22 17.83 18.74
N LEU A 188 23.29 18.74 18.47
CA LEU A 188 23.56 20.18 18.41
C LEU A 188 23.85 20.76 19.80
N THR A 189 23.25 20.21 20.86
CA THR A 189 23.49 20.68 22.25
C THR A 189 24.85 20.27 22.79
N TYR A 190 25.38 19.10 22.41
CA TYR A 190 26.65 18.61 22.93
C TYR A 190 27.82 19.54 22.60
N GLY A 191 27.82 20.19 21.43
CA GLY A 191 28.86 21.17 21.07
C GLY A 191 28.92 22.33 22.07
N GLY A 192 27.76 22.89 22.45
CA GLY A 192 27.68 23.96 23.45
C GLY A 192 28.15 23.51 24.83
N GLN A 193 27.76 22.31 25.26
CA GLN A 193 28.19 21.72 26.53
C GLN A 193 29.71 21.50 26.56
N ILE A 194 30.28 20.94 25.50
CA ILE A 194 31.74 20.72 25.37
C ILE A 194 32.47 22.06 25.43
N ASN A 195 32.05 23.06 24.65
CA ASN A 195 32.67 24.39 24.65
C ASN A 195 32.62 25.04 26.06
N SER A 196 31.51 24.87 26.79
CA SER A 196 31.38 25.40 28.15
C SER A 196 32.34 24.74 29.14
N LEU A 197 32.50 23.41 29.05
CA LEU A 197 33.43 22.64 29.87
C LEU A 197 34.89 22.97 29.51
N GLU A 198 35.19 23.11 28.22
CA GLU A 198 36.52 23.54 27.76
C GLU A 198 36.88 24.94 28.27
N ALA A 199 35.94 25.89 28.24
CA ALA A 199 36.13 27.21 28.81
C ALA A 199 36.37 27.17 30.32
N GLU A 200 35.67 26.30 31.05
CA GLU A 200 35.87 26.12 32.49
C GLU A 200 37.25 25.51 32.81
N ILE A 201 37.67 24.50 32.05
CA ILE A 201 39.00 23.90 32.17
C ILE A 201 40.09 24.94 31.92
N LEU A 202 39.95 25.81 30.92
CA LEU A 202 40.89 26.88 30.64
C LEU A 202 40.99 27.85 31.82
N LYS A 203 39.85 28.28 32.40
CA LYS A 203 39.84 29.12 33.60
C LYS A 203 40.57 28.47 34.77
N TYR A 204 40.30 27.19 35.07
CA TYR A 204 40.99 26.49 36.16
C TYR A 204 42.49 26.33 35.90
N ARG A 205 42.91 26.15 34.64
CA ARG A 205 44.35 26.11 34.28
C ARG A 205 45.02 27.47 34.51
N GLU A 206 44.38 28.56 34.14
CA GLU A 206 44.88 29.91 34.41
C GLU A 206 44.96 30.21 35.91
N GLU A 207 43.95 29.84 36.68
CA GLU A 207 43.95 29.99 38.15
C GLU A 207 45.05 29.17 38.80
N LEU A 208 45.23 27.92 38.37
CA LEU A 208 46.31 27.06 38.85
C LEU A 208 47.69 27.65 38.53
N HIS A 209 47.88 28.19 37.32
CA HIS A 209 49.11 28.89 36.98
C HIS A 209 49.34 30.11 37.88
N LYS A 210 48.32 30.95 38.12
CA LYS A 210 48.43 32.11 39.02
C LYS A 210 48.83 31.68 40.44
N LEU A 211 48.22 30.62 40.97
CA LEU A 211 48.55 30.07 42.28
C LEU A 211 49.98 29.51 42.34
N GLN A 212 50.46 28.86 41.27
CA GLN A 212 51.84 28.39 41.20
C GLN A 212 52.85 29.53 41.23
N VAL A 213 52.58 30.62 40.50
CA VAL A 213 53.42 31.83 40.52
C VAL A 213 53.45 32.43 41.93
N LEU A 214 52.29 32.64 42.54
CA LEU A 214 52.20 33.16 43.92
C LEU A 214 52.91 32.26 44.94
N ASN A 215 52.80 30.94 44.81
CA ASN A 215 53.53 30.02 45.68
C ASN A 215 55.05 30.12 45.47
N ASN A 216 55.52 30.23 44.23
CA ASN A 216 56.93 30.42 43.94
C ASN A 216 57.45 31.74 44.53
N GLU A 217 56.70 32.83 44.38
CA GLU A 217 57.01 34.12 45.01
C GLU A 217 57.05 34.03 46.54
N ALA A 218 56.07 33.34 47.15
CA ALA A 218 56.04 33.10 48.59
C ALA A 218 57.24 32.27 49.06
N GLN A 219 57.66 31.24 48.30
CA GLN A 219 58.87 30.46 48.60
C GLN A 219 60.14 31.30 48.46
N LEU A 220 60.24 32.16 47.44
CA LEU A 220 61.36 33.08 47.26
C LEU A 220 61.44 34.09 48.41
N SER A 221 60.32 34.72 48.78
CA SER A 221 60.21 35.62 49.94
C SER A 221 60.65 34.93 51.23
N LYS A 222 60.15 33.70 51.47
CA LYS A 222 60.56 32.90 52.64
C LYS A 222 62.05 32.60 52.65
N LYS A 223 62.66 32.29 51.50
CA LYS A 223 64.11 32.07 51.40
C LYS A 223 64.90 33.35 51.65
N ALA A 224 64.45 34.48 51.12
CA ALA A 224 65.05 35.80 51.35
C ALA A 224 65.02 36.17 52.84
N ALA A 225 63.85 36.10 53.48
CA ALA A 225 63.70 36.38 54.91
C ALA A 225 64.56 35.45 55.78
N LYS A 226 64.67 34.16 55.42
CA LYS A 226 65.58 33.22 56.12
C LYS A 226 67.05 33.57 55.93
N ALA A 227 67.44 34.08 54.76
CA ALA A 227 68.81 34.50 54.50
C ALA A 227 69.15 35.76 55.29
N GLU A 228 68.25 36.75 55.30
CA GLU A 228 68.37 37.98 56.11
C GLU A 228 68.46 37.66 57.59
N LEU A 229 67.60 36.76 58.10
CA LEU A 229 67.63 36.33 59.50
C LEU A 229 68.98 35.71 59.87
N LYS A 230 69.53 34.81 59.03
CA LYS A 230 70.87 34.23 59.24
C LYS A 230 71.97 35.28 59.20
N GLN A 231 71.85 36.28 58.33
CA GLN A 231 72.82 37.38 58.24
C GLN A 231 72.81 38.22 59.52
N LEU A 232 71.63 38.58 60.02
CA LEU A 232 71.46 39.33 61.28
C LEU A 232 71.94 38.53 62.49
N GLU A 233 71.62 37.24 62.58
CA GLU A 233 72.15 36.35 63.63
C GLU A 233 73.69 36.31 63.61
N GLY A 234 74.28 36.21 62.42
CA GLY A 234 75.72 36.24 62.24
C GLY A 234 76.37 37.58 62.61
N GLN A 235 75.68 38.70 62.37
CA GLN A 235 76.12 40.03 62.81
C GLN A 235 76.04 40.17 64.33
N LEU A 236 74.92 39.79 64.95
CA LEU A 236 74.75 39.80 66.40
C LEU A 236 75.81 38.95 67.12
N LEU A 237 76.12 37.77 66.60
CA LEU A 237 77.15 36.91 67.19
C LEU A 237 78.55 37.52 67.07
N LYS A 238 78.85 38.24 65.98
CA LYS A 238 80.12 38.98 65.84
C LYS A 238 80.18 40.15 66.83
N GLU A 239 79.11 40.93 66.93
CA GLU A 239 79.00 42.02 67.90
C GLU A 239 79.13 41.50 69.34
N GLU A 240 78.51 40.37 69.68
CA GLU A 240 78.62 39.76 71.01
C GLU A 240 80.07 39.31 71.29
N ASN A 241 80.74 38.69 70.32
CA ASN A 241 82.14 38.29 70.45
C ASN A 241 83.07 39.50 70.60
N GLU A 242 82.85 40.56 69.83
CA GLU A 242 83.60 41.82 69.94
C GLU A 242 83.36 42.48 71.30
N ARG A 243 82.10 42.53 71.77
CA ARG A 243 81.74 43.04 73.09
C ARG A 243 82.40 42.22 74.20
N ASN A 244 82.36 40.89 74.11
CA ASN A 244 83.01 40.00 75.08
C ASN A 244 84.54 40.15 75.06
N SER A 245 85.15 40.31 73.88
CA SER A 245 86.57 40.61 73.73
C SER A 245 86.94 41.95 74.37
N ASN A 246 86.12 42.98 74.14
CA ASN A 246 86.28 44.30 74.76
C ASN A 246 86.10 44.25 76.29
N ILE A 247 85.09 43.55 76.79
CA ILE A 247 84.90 43.31 78.24
C ILE A 247 86.12 42.57 78.82
N ALA A 248 86.63 41.55 78.14
CA ALA A 248 87.83 40.82 78.58
C ALA A 248 89.08 41.72 78.59
N ARG A 249 89.25 42.60 77.60
CA ARG A 249 90.31 43.61 77.57
C ARG A 249 90.18 44.59 78.74
N LEU A 250 88.97 45.12 78.99
CA LEU A 250 88.70 46.01 80.11
C LEU A 250 88.95 45.33 81.46
N ARG A 251 88.52 44.07 81.65
CA ARG A 251 88.82 43.28 82.85
C ARG A 251 90.32 43.14 83.11
N LYS A 252 91.14 42.91 82.07
CA LYS A 252 92.61 42.87 82.20
C LYS A 252 93.20 44.22 82.61
N VAL A 253 92.67 45.31 82.04
CA VAL A 253 93.08 46.67 82.44
C VAL A 253 92.68 46.94 83.89
N GLU A 254 91.48 46.55 84.30
CA GLU A 254 90.99 46.69 85.67
C GLU A 254 91.80 45.84 86.65
N GLU A 255 92.19 44.63 86.28
CA GLU A 255 93.09 43.80 87.09
C GLU A 255 94.46 44.48 87.27
N ARG A 256 95.03 45.04 86.20
CA ARG A 256 96.26 45.85 86.27
C ARG A 256 96.06 47.12 87.09
N LYS A 257 94.91 47.78 86.99
CA LYS A 257 94.57 48.94 87.83
C LYS A 257 94.41 48.53 89.28
N SER A 258 93.80 47.41 89.62
CA SER A 258 93.70 46.91 90.99
C SER A 258 95.08 46.52 91.56
N GLN A 259 96.01 46.06 90.71
CA GLN A 259 97.41 45.84 91.07
C GLN A 259 98.17 47.16 91.24
N ALA A 260 97.92 48.14 90.36
CA ALA A 260 98.45 49.48 90.45
C ALA A 260 97.87 50.23 91.66
N GLU A 261 96.59 50.08 91.99
CA GLU A 261 95.88 50.65 93.15
C GLU A 261 96.31 49.95 94.44
N LYS A 262 96.68 48.66 94.41
CA LYS A 262 97.42 48.02 95.52
C LYS A 262 98.85 48.60 95.66
N ALA A 263 99.44 49.13 94.59
CA ALA A 263 100.70 49.87 94.61
C ALA A 263 100.53 51.38 94.93
N GLU A 264 99.38 51.98 94.60
CA GLU A 264 99.02 53.39 94.79
C GLU A 264 98.40 53.62 96.17
N LYS A 265 97.71 52.64 96.76
CA LYS A 265 97.37 52.60 98.20
C LYS A 265 98.61 52.53 99.09
N LYS A 266 99.81 52.34 98.51
CA LYS A 266 101.11 52.56 99.17
C LYS A 266 101.73 53.95 98.90
N VAL A 267 101.20 54.76 97.97
CA VAL A 267 101.86 56.00 97.50
C VAL A 267 100.94 57.24 97.51
N GLN A 268 99.61 57.13 97.58
CA GLN A 268 98.69 58.27 97.57
C GLN A 268 98.10 58.57 98.97
N ARG A 269 98.95 58.96 99.93
CA ARG A 269 98.57 60.03 100.86
C ARG A 269 99.24 61.28 100.32
N THR A 270 98.46 62.36 100.19
CA THR A 270 98.90 63.77 100.21
C THR A 270 98.66 64.55 98.88
N ILE A 271 97.67 65.45 98.96
CA ILE A 271 97.50 66.77 98.26
C ILE A 271 96.86 66.74 96.86
N MET A 272 95.57 67.09 96.68
CA MET A 272 94.83 68.39 96.76
C MET A 272 94.89 69.26 95.49
N GLN A 273 93.74 69.30 94.79
CA GLN A 273 92.92 70.41 94.23
C GLN A 273 93.37 71.89 94.51
N PRO A 274 92.72 72.95 93.96
CA PRO A 274 92.13 73.26 92.63
C PRO A 274 92.46 74.73 92.15
N ASP A 275 91.83 75.18 91.05
CA ASP A 275 90.93 76.37 90.99
C ASP A 275 91.01 77.34 89.77
N GLU A 276 89.81 77.52 89.19
CA GLU A 276 89.05 78.73 88.83
C GLU A 276 89.55 79.89 87.93
N LEU A 277 88.78 80.04 86.82
CA LEU A 277 88.03 81.23 86.33
C LEU A 277 88.77 82.50 85.87
N SER A 278 88.29 83.08 84.74
CA SER A 278 87.50 84.35 84.74
C SER A 278 87.67 85.25 83.48
N SER A 279 86.52 85.73 82.98
CA SER A 279 86.21 87.06 82.38
C SER A 279 86.67 87.48 80.97
N GLU A 280 85.73 87.43 80.01
CA GLU A 280 84.98 88.53 79.37
C GLU A 280 85.59 89.96 79.21
N ALA A 281 85.61 90.48 77.97
CA ALA A 281 85.17 91.85 77.59
C ALA A 281 85.28 92.16 76.07
N GLN A 282 84.13 92.55 75.47
CA GLN A 282 83.86 93.64 74.51
C GLN A 282 84.70 93.88 73.23
N HIS A 283 84.03 94.05 72.07
CA HIS A 283 83.94 95.34 71.35
C HIS A 283 82.98 95.29 70.14
N SER A 284 82.18 96.34 70.02
CA SER A 284 81.21 96.62 68.95
C SER A 284 81.78 97.63 67.96
N THR A 285 81.69 97.40 66.64
CA THR A 285 81.53 98.42 65.58
C THR A 285 81.25 97.69 64.26
N THR A 286 80.09 97.90 63.62
CA THR A 286 79.82 97.90 62.14
C THR A 286 78.30 97.73 61.92
N ARG A 287 77.56 98.84 61.88
CA ARG A 287 76.08 98.87 61.85
C ARG A 287 75.47 99.09 60.46
N ILE A 288 76.25 98.98 59.37
CA ILE A 288 75.74 99.16 58.00
C ILE A 288 75.87 97.89 57.14
N VAL A 289 76.64 96.89 57.58
CA VAL A 289 76.65 95.53 57.00
C VAL A 289 75.49 94.66 57.54
N ALA A 290 74.93 95.04 58.69
CA ALA A 290 73.99 94.22 59.44
C ALA A 290 72.60 94.03 58.79
N GLU A 291 72.19 94.85 57.82
CA GLU A 291 70.89 94.65 57.15
C GLU A 291 71.01 93.72 55.93
N GLU A 292 72.08 93.83 55.14
CA GLU A 292 72.40 92.87 54.07
C GLU A 292 72.80 91.51 54.65
N GLU A 293 73.56 91.48 55.74
CA GLU A 293 73.96 90.25 56.44
C GLU A 293 72.79 89.56 57.15
N LYS A 294 71.75 90.31 57.57
CA LYS A 294 70.48 89.74 58.06
C LYS A 294 69.64 89.13 56.94
N ALA A 295 69.60 89.76 55.76
CA ALA A 295 68.92 89.19 54.61
C ALA A 295 69.64 87.94 54.09
N ILE A 296 70.97 87.98 53.99
CA ILE A 296 71.81 86.85 53.58
C ILE A 296 71.69 85.71 54.60
N SER A 297 71.76 85.98 55.92
CA SER A 297 71.57 84.95 56.94
C SER A 297 70.14 84.40 56.98
N ALA A 298 69.11 85.21 56.70
CA ALA A 298 67.74 84.73 56.56
C ALA A 298 67.60 83.80 55.34
N PHE A 299 68.21 84.15 54.21
CA PHE A 299 68.25 83.27 53.03
C PHE A 299 69.05 81.99 53.32
N GLU A 300 70.23 82.07 53.93
CA GLU A 300 71.02 80.89 54.32
C GLU A 300 70.29 79.97 55.30
N LEU A 301 69.51 80.52 56.22
CA LEU A 301 68.70 79.75 57.17
C LEU A 301 67.52 79.08 56.45
N ALA A 302 66.85 79.77 55.52
CA ALA A 302 65.83 79.18 54.66
C ALA A 302 66.43 78.08 53.77
N PHE A 303 67.64 78.28 53.24
CA PHE A 303 68.35 77.29 52.43
C PHE A 303 68.75 76.05 53.24
N ARG A 304 69.27 76.24 54.46
CA ARG A 304 69.55 75.12 55.37
C ARG A 304 68.27 74.35 55.71
N SER A 305 67.18 75.06 55.99
CA SER A 305 65.88 74.42 56.27
C SER A 305 65.36 73.61 55.08
N ILE A 306 65.48 74.11 53.85
CA ILE A 306 65.10 73.38 52.64
C ILE A 306 65.98 72.15 52.44
N ARG A 307 67.31 72.29 52.63
CA ARG A 307 68.29 71.21 52.49
C ARG A 307 68.05 70.10 53.50
N GLU A 308 67.76 70.45 54.75
CA GLU A 308 67.42 69.52 55.83
C GLU A 308 66.07 68.84 55.59
N ALA A 309 65.06 69.57 55.11
CA ALA A 309 63.73 69.01 54.82
C ALA A 309 63.69 68.10 53.58
N THR A 310 64.54 68.37 52.59
CA THR A 310 64.65 67.55 51.36
C THR A 310 65.71 66.45 51.46
N GLY A 311 66.66 66.55 52.40
CA GLY A 311 67.74 65.57 52.58
C GLY A 311 68.83 65.62 51.50
N VAL A 312 68.87 66.71 50.73
CA VAL A 312 69.65 66.85 49.50
C VAL A 312 71.01 67.49 49.76
N THR A 313 72.06 67.02 49.09
CA THR A 313 73.43 67.51 49.34
C THR A 313 73.83 68.72 48.50
N ASP A 314 73.22 69.00 47.36
CA ASP A 314 73.59 70.14 46.51
C ASP A 314 72.39 70.99 46.06
N MET A 315 72.61 72.29 45.81
CA MET A 315 71.57 73.22 45.33
C MET A 315 71.02 72.81 43.96
N GLN A 316 71.88 72.27 43.10
CA GLN A 316 71.48 71.81 41.78
C GLN A 316 70.56 70.58 41.86
N GLU A 317 70.82 69.67 42.80
CA GLU A 317 70.02 68.46 43.06
C GLU A 317 68.62 68.83 43.58
N VAL A 318 68.49 69.90 44.38
CA VAL A 318 67.18 70.44 44.80
C VAL A 318 66.39 70.93 43.58
N LEU A 319 67.02 71.70 42.69
CA LEU A 319 66.37 72.21 41.47
C LEU A 319 65.93 71.07 40.55
N GLU A 320 66.77 70.05 40.35
CA GLU A 320 66.45 68.87 39.54
C GLU A 320 65.27 68.08 40.13
N HIS A 321 65.24 67.88 41.45
CA HIS A 321 64.11 67.24 42.13
C HIS A 321 62.81 68.04 41.96
N PHE A 322 62.85 69.38 42.05
CA PHE A 322 61.66 70.21 41.81
C PHE A 322 61.20 70.15 40.36
N ILE A 323 62.11 70.11 39.39
CA ILE A 323 61.78 69.95 37.97
C ILE A 323 61.13 68.57 37.74
N LEU A 324 61.73 67.49 38.22
CA LEU A 324 61.18 66.14 38.11
C LEU A 324 59.84 65.99 38.84
N GLN A 325 59.69 66.61 40.02
CA GLN A 325 58.43 66.60 40.76
C GLN A 325 57.34 67.36 39.99
N LYS A 326 57.69 68.50 39.37
CA LYS A 326 56.77 69.27 38.53
C LYS A 326 56.37 68.49 37.28
N GLU A 327 57.32 67.85 36.60
CA GLU A 327 57.06 67.03 35.41
C GLU A 327 56.20 65.80 35.76
N ASN A 328 56.52 65.11 36.86
CA ASN A 328 55.72 63.98 37.34
C ASN A 328 54.30 64.42 37.74
N HIS A 329 54.16 65.58 38.39
CA HIS A 329 52.85 66.15 38.70
C HIS A 329 52.04 66.46 37.43
N GLN A 330 52.66 67.08 36.42
CA GLN A 330 52.01 67.34 35.13
C GLN A 330 51.62 66.05 34.40
N HIS A 331 52.46 65.01 34.48
CA HIS A 331 52.16 63.70 33.91
C HIS A 331 50.97 63.03 34.61
N LEU A 332 50.94 63.06 35.95
CA LEU A 332 49.82 62.54 36.75
C LEU A 332 48.53 63.30 36.48
N GLU A 333 48.57 64.62 36.32
CA GLU A 333 47.40 65.40 35.93
C GLU A 333 46.91 65.04 34.52
N LYS A 334 47.81 64.77 33.58
CA LYS A 334 47.45 64.32 32.23
C LYS A 334 46.76 62.96 32.28
N LEU A 335 47.34 61.99 33.00
CA LEU A 335 46.75 60.66 33.23
C LEU A 335 45.39 60.74 33.92
N LYS A 336 45.24 61.65 34.89
CA LYS A 336 43.96 61.90 35.56
C LYS A 336 42.90 62.37 34.55
N ARG A 337 43.23 63.37 33.72
CA ARG A 337 42.34 63.89 32.68
C ARG A 337 41.96 62.81 31.65
N GLU A 338 42.92 62.01 31.21
CA GLU A 338 42.68 60.90 30.28
C GLU A 338 41.76 59.84 30.89
N ASN A 339 41.99 59.43 32.14
CA ASN A 339 41.13 58.51 32.86
C ASN A 339 39.71 59.06 33.07
N GLU A 340 39.57 60.34 33.41
CA GLU A 340 38.27 61.01 33.52
C GLU A 340 37.51 60.99 32.18
N GLN A 341 38.21 61.22 31.07
CA GLN A 341 37.63 61.19 29.72
C GLN A 341 37.17 59.78 29.34
N VAL A 342 37.99 58.75 29.57
CA VAL A 342 37.63 57.35 29.33
C VAL A 342 36.45 56.93 30.23
N LEU A 343 36.44 57.36 31.48
CA LEU A 343 35.35 57.06 32.42
C LEU A 343 34.02 57.70 31.99
N LEU A 344 34.06 58.90 31.42
CA LEU A 344 32.86 59.52 30.82
C LEU A 344 32.38 58.75 29.59
N GLN A 345 33.28 58.37 28.69
CA GLN A 345 32.93 57.55 27.51
C GLN A 345 32.31 56.21 27.91
N LEU A 346 32.89 55.51 28.88
CA LEU A 346 32.35 54.25 29.39
C LEU A 346 30.99 54.42 30.06
N LYS A 347 30.76 55.53 30.77
CA LYS A 347 29.44 55.85 31.35
C LYS A 347 28.40 56.09 30.26
N GLU A 348 28.77 56.76 29.18
CA GLU A 348 27.87 57.03 28.05
C GLU A 348 27.56 55.75 27.27
N GLN A 349 28.56 54.92 26.98
CA GLN A 349 28.36 53.60 26.39
C GLN A 349 27.48 52.70 27.26
N LYS A 350 27.70 52.69 28.59
CA LYS A 350 26.84 51.96 29.52
C LYS A 350 25.39 52.43 29.43
N LYS A 351 25.15 53.76 29.40
CA LYS A 351 23.78 54.30 29.26
C LYS A 351 23.15 53.89 27.95
N LEU A 352 23.89 53.98 26.84
CA LEU A 352 23.40 53.59 25.52
C LEU A 352 23.00 52.10 25.49
N ILE A 353 23.87 51.22 25.97
CA ILE A 353 23.61 49.77 26.03
C ILE A 353 22.44 49.47 26.96
N SER A 354 22.36 50.13 28.13
CA SER A 354 21.21 49.97 29.03
C SER A 354 19.89 50.41 28.38
N GLN A 355 19.89 51.50 27.61
CA GLN A 355 18.69 51.95 26.90
C GLN A 355 18.28 50.97 25.80
N GLN A 356 19.23 50.47 25.00
CA GLN A 356 18.97 49.43 23.99
C GLN A 356 18.41 48.15 24.62
N PHE A 357 18.90 47.79 25.81
CA PHE A 357 18.39 46.63 26.54
C PHE A 357 16.95 46.82 26.99
N GLU A 358 16.61 47.98 27.58
CA GLU A 358 15.22 48.26 27.98
C GLU A 358 14.29 48.31 26.76
N ASP A 359 14.71 48.95 25.66
CA ASP A 359 13.94 48.97 24.42
C ASP A 359 13.71 47.55 23.88
N MET A 360 14.73 46.70 23.90
CA MET A 360 14.60 45.30 23.48
C MET A 360 13.69 44.49 24.40
N LYS A 361 13.77 44.71 25.70
CA LYS A 361 12.94 44.04 26.70
C LYS A 361 11.46 44.39 26.52
N TYR A 362 11.14 45.68 26.48
CA TYR A 362 9.76 46.14 26.40
C TYR A 362 9.15 46.00 24.99
N SER A 363 9.93 46.20 23.93
CA SER A 363 9.43 46.02 22.55
C SER A 363 9.39 44.56 22.11
N GLY A 364 10.29 43.72 22.63
CA GLY A 364 10.30 42.28 22.36
C GLY A 364 9.11 41.58 22.99
N GLU A 365 8.80 41.88 24.25
CA GLU A 365 7.70 41.26 24.99
C GLU A 365 6.33 41.65 24.42
N ALA A 366 6.16 42.90 23.97
CA ALA A 366 4.94 43.34 23.28
C ALA A 366 4.75 42.65 21.92
N LYS A 367 5.83 42.43 21.16
CA LYS A 367 5.77 41.72 19.86
C LYS A 367 5.44 40.24 20.06
N LEU A 368 6.10 39.58 21.01
CA LEU A 368 5.83 38.17 21.33
C LEU A 368 4.38 37.97 21.78
N SER A 369 3.86 38.86 22.64
CA SER A 369 2.46 38.81 23.06
C SER A 369 1.49 39.01 21.89
N SER A 370 1.79 39.92 20.96
CA SER A 370 0.96 40.14 19.77
C SER A 370 1.01 38.96 18.81
N GLU A 371 2.18 38.37 18.59
CA GLU A 371 2.36 37.19 17.74
C GLU A 371 1.62 35.98 18.32
N GLN A 372 1.69 35.80 19.64
CA GLN A 372 0.99 34.71 20.33
C GLN A 372 -0.53 34.85 20.24
N GLN A 373 -1.09 36.05 20.39
CA GLN A 373 -2.52 36.30 20.17
C GLN A 373 -2.96 36.02 18.72
N MET A 374 -2.15 36.43 17.74
CA MET A 374 -2.43 36.13 16.32
C MET A 374 -2.42 34.63 16.05
N LEU A 375 -1.53 33.88 16.71
CA LEU A 375 -1.41 32.44 16.57
C LEU A 375 -2.62 31.72 17.18
N GLU A 376 -3.04 32.13 18.38
CA GLU A 376 -4.27 31.64 19.04
C GLU A 376 -5.52 31.92 18.19
N GLU A 377 -5.63 33.10 17.57
CA GLU A 377 -6.74 33.42 16.67
C GLU A 377 -6.73 32.54 15.42
N CYS A 378 -5.55 32.28 14.85
CA CYS A 378 -5.39 31.41 13.69
C CYS A 378 -5.76 29.95 14.02
N GLU A 379 -5.35 29.46 15.19
CA GLU A 379 -5.73 28.13 15.70
C GLU A 379 -7.24 28.00 15.91
N LEU A 380 -7.87 29.02 16.49
CA LEU A 380 -9.32 29.06 16.67
C LEU A 380 -10.04 29.04 15.32
N GLN A 381 -9.59 29.84 14.36
CA GLN A 381 -10.15 29.85 13.00
C GLN A 381 -10.00 28.50 12.32
N LEU A 382 -8.83 27.85 12.44
CA LEU A 382 -8.59 26.52 11.90
C LEU A 382 -9.56 25.50 12.52
N GLN A 383 -9.73 25.52 13.84
CA GLN A 383 -10.65 24.62 14.55
C GLN A 383 -12.10 24.79 14.07
N VAL A 384 -12.54 26.05 13.88
CA VAL A 384 -13.87 26.35 13.33
C VAL A 384 -14.01 25.82 11.90
N GLN A 385 -13.00 25.98 11.04
CA GLN A 385 -13.07 25.43 9.68
C GLN A 385 -13.06 23.89 9.67
N GLN A 386 -12.29 23.25 10.55
CA GLN A 386 -12.28 21.80 10.69
C GLN A 386 -13.66 21.26 11.10
N GLN A 387 -14.30 21.89 12.09
CA GLN A 387 -15.66 21.53 12.48
C GLN A 387 -16.65 21.70 11.33
N ARG A 388 -16.56 22.80 10.56
CA ARG A 388 -17.41 23.01 9.38
C ARG A 388 -17.20 21.93 8.31
N CYS A 389 -15.95 21.53 8.06
CA CYS A 389 -15.62 20.44 7.14
C CYS A 389 -16.18 19.10 7.64
N HIS A 390 -16.08 18.82 8.93
CA HIS A 390 -16.63 17.61 9.53
C HIS A 390 -18.14 17.54 9.33
N SER A 391 -18.87 18.58 9.72
CA SER A 391 -20.33 18.65 9.53
C SER A 391 -20.72 18.58 8.05
N ALA A 392 -19.95 19.18 7.14
CA ALA A 392 -20.19 19.05 5.70
C ALA A 392 -20.01 17.60 5.21
N THR A 393 -19.01 16.89 5.73
CA THR A 393 -18.71 15.49 5.39
C THR A 393 -19.80 14.56 5.93
N GLU A 394 -20.30 14.79 7.14
CA GLU A 394 -21.42 14.04 7.71
C GLU A 394 -22.70 14.23 6.87
N ARG A 395 -23.02 15.47 6.48
CA ARG A 395 -24.15 15.75 5.58
C ARG A 395 -23.98 15.06 4.23
N LEU A 396 -22.78 15.11 3.64
CA LEU A 396 -22.50 14.41 2.39
C LEU A 396 -22.69 12.89 2.55
N GLY A 397 -22.18 12.31 3.63
CA GLY A 397 -22.37 10.89 3.94
C GLY A 397 -23.85 10.53 4.09
N TRP A 398 -24.66 11.41 4.69
CA TRP A 398 -26.11 11.22 4.78
C TRP A 398 -26.79 11.29 3.40
N TYR A 399 -26.42 12.25 2.55
CA TYR A 399 -26.94 12.34 1.18
C TYR A 399 -26.57 11.11 0.35
N VAL A 400 -25.32 10.65 0.41
CA VAL A 400 -24.86 9.44 -0.32
C VAL A 400 -25.63 8.20 0.13
N LYS A 401 -25.82 8.00 1.44
CA LYS A 401 -26.64 6.88 1.96
C LYS A 401 -28.08 6.96 1.45
N THR A 402 -28.68 8.15 1.48
CA THR A 402 -30.06 8.36 1.03
C THR A 402 -30.21 8.16 -0.48
N LEU A 403 -29.24 8.61 -1.27
CA LEU A 403 -29.25 8.38 -2.72
C LEU A 403 -29.02 6.91 -3.07
N SER A 404 -28.17 6.22 -2.32
CA SER A 404 -27.95 4.78 -2.46
C SER A 404 -29.23 3.98 -2.16
N THR A 405 -29.98 4.34 -1.11
CA THR A 405 -31.27 3.68 -0.82
C THR A 405 -32.33 4.00 -1.87
N ILE A 406 -32.38 5.24 -2.37
CA ILE A 406 -33.27 5.61 -3.48
C ILE A 406 -32.92 4.78 -4.72
N ARG A 407 -31.63 4.72 -5.12
CA ARG A 407 -31.16 3.92 -6.26
C ARG A 407 -31.60 2.47 -6.16
N ALA A 408 -31.32 1.82 -5.03
CA ALA A 408 -31.75 0.43 -4.80
C ALA A 408 -33.28 0.26 -4.87
N GLY A 409 -34.03 1.24 -4.35
CA GLY A 409 -35.49 1.25 -4.43
C GLY A 409 -36.02 1.39 -5.87
N VAL A 410 -35.37 2.21 -6.69
CA VAL A 410 -35.71 2.38 -8.11
C VAL A 410 -35.36 1.14 -8.93
N GLU A 411 -34.19 0.56 -8.71
CA GLU A 411 -33.77 -0.71 -9.34
C GLU A 411 -34.76 -1.84 -9.00
N HIS A 412 -35.18 -1.94 -7.73
CA HIS A 412 -36.16 -2.92 -7.31
C HIS A 412 -37.56 -2.65 -7.91
N LEU A 413 -37.98 -1.38 -8.03
CA LEU A 413 -39.22 -1.02 -8.70
C LEU A 413 -39.18 -1.38 -10.19
N GLU A 414 -38.05 -1.14 -10.85
CA GLU A 414 -37.86 -1.48 -12.26
C GLU A 414 -37.94 -2.99 -12.48
N GLY A 415 -37.29 -3.78 -11.63
CA GLY A 415 -37.40 -5.25 -11.65
C GLY A 415 -38.83 -5.75 -11.48
N LYS A 416 -39.64 -5.12 -10.62
CA LYS A 416 -41.07 -5.45 -10.48
C LYS A 416 -41.92 -5.08 -11.70
N LEU A 417 -41.47 -4.13 -12.51
CA LEU A 417 -42.18 -3.65 -13.70
C LEU A 417 -41.58 -4.25 -14.99
N GLN A 418 -40.65 -5.21 -14.90
CA GLN A 418 -39.93 -5.76 -16.05
C GLN A 418 -40.86 -6.38 -17.10
N ASP A 419 -41.96 -7.00 -16.67
CA ASP A 419 -42.94 -7.66 -17.54
C ASP A 419 -43.87 -6.69 -18.30
N ILE A 420 -43.82 -5.40 -17.97
CA ILE A 420 -44.65 -4.37 -18.60
C ILE A 420 -43.85 -3.74 -19.75
N LEU A 421 -44.04 -4.28 -20.95
CA LEU A 421 -43.34 -3.80 -22.14
C LEU A 421 -43.88 -2.41 -22.58
N PRO A 422 -43.05 -1.35 -22.60
CA PRO A 422 -43.42 -0.05 -23.13
C PRO A 422 -43.43 -0.07 -24.68
N THR A 423 -44.32 0.72 -25.29
CA THR A 423 -44.53 0.75 -26.75
C THR A 423 -43.43 1.47 -27.54
N GLN A 424 -42.44 2.07 -26.88
CA GLN A 424 -41.27 2.68 -27.52
C GLN A 424 -40.02 2.41 -26.68
N ASP A 425 -39.19 1.47 -27.15
CA ASP A 425 -37.81 1.33 -26.71
C ASP A 425 -36.99 2.47 -27.32
N LYS A 426 -36.83 3.56 -26.56
CA LYS A 426 -35.60 4.36 -26.69
C LYS A 426 -34.60 3.76 -25.71
N ALA A 427 -33.72 2.92 -26.23
CA ALA A 427 -32.55 2.47 -25.49
C ALA A 427 -31.65 3.69 -25.25
N SER A 428 -31.83 4.34 -24.12
CA SER A 428 -30.96 5.44 -23.70
C SER A 428 -29.59 4.86 -23.33
N GLU A 429 -28.57 5.28 -24.07
CA GLU A 429 -27.17 4.84 -24.02
C GLU A 429 -26.45 5.43 -22.79
N VAL A 430 -27.03 5.28 -21.60
CA VAL A 430 -26.50 5.87 -20.37
C VAL A 430 -25.75 4.80 -19.59
N ARG A 431 -24.52 5.14 -19.17
CA ARG A 431 -23.65 4.23 -18.41
C ARG A 431 -24.31 3.80 -17.10
N PRO A 432 -24.32 2.48 -16.77
CA PRO A 432 -24.95 1.95 -15.57
C PRO A 432 -24.47 2.54 -14.24
N ASP A 433 -23.26 3.11 -14.19
CA ASP A 433 -22.65 3.67 -12.99
C ASP A 433 -22.91 5.17 -12.78
N SER A 434 -23.58 5.84 -13.72
CA SER A 434 -23.87 7.28 -13.61
C SER A 434 -25.12 7.56 -12.76
N ASP A 435 -25.16 8.68 -12.05
CA ASP A 435 -26.36 9.12 -11.33
C ASP A 435 -27.52 9.44 -12.30
N GLU A 436 -27.20 9.81 -13.55
CA GLU A 436 -28.16 10.04 -14.64
C GLU A 436 -28.92 8.75 -15.01
N PHE A 437 -28.31 7.57 -14.84
CA PHE A 437 -28.97 6.28 -15.07
C PHE A 437 -30.17 6.07 -14.15
N VAL A 438 -30.08 6.49 -12.88
CA VAL A 438 -31.18 6.35 -11.90
C VAL A 438 -32.37 7.22 -12.28
N LEU A 439 -32.12 8.42 -12.80
CA LEU A 439 -33.16 9.33 -13.28
C LEU A 439 -33.88 8.78 -14.51
N GLU A 440 -33.14 8.18 -15.43
CA GLU A 440 -33.70 7.51 -16.61
C GLU A 440 -34.53 6.27 -16.19
N LEU A 441 -34.03 5.47 -15.26
CA LEU A 441 -34.73 4.31 -14.72
C LEU A 441 -36.04 4.73 -14.03
N LEU A 442 -36.02 5.83 -13.27
CA LEU A 442 -37.23 6.44 -12.69
C LEU A 442 -38.24 6.87 -13.76
N ALA A 443 -37.79 7.51 -14.85
CA ALA A 443 -38.66 7.93 -15.95
C ALA A 443 -39.29 6.72 -16.66
N GLN A 444 -38.53 5.65 -16.85
CA GLN A 444 -39.03 4.38 -17.40
C GLN A 444 -40.05 3.73 -16.47
N CYS A 445 -39.77 3.66 -15.16
CA CYS A 445 -40.72 3.19 -14.15
C CYS A 445 -42.02 4.00 -14.18
N GLN A 446 -41.94 5.33 -14.31
CA GLN A 446 -43.11 6.20 -14.41
C GLN A 446 -43.96 5.87 -15.65
N LEU A 447 -43.34 5.68 -16.82
CA LEU A 447 -44.04 5.30 -18.05
C LEU A 447 -44.71 3.92 -17.93
N LYS A 448 -44.00 2.92 -17.39
CA LYS A 448 -44.53 1.58 -17.14
C LYS A 448 -45.71 1.61 -16.17
N LEU A 449 -45.62 2.40 -15.09
CA LEU A 449 -46.72 2.59 -14.13
C LEU A 449 -47.93 3.29 -14.75
N GLN A 450 -47.74 4.28 -15.63
CA GLN A 450 -48.85 4.92 -16.35
C GLN A 450 -49.55 3.93 -17.31
N ILE A 451 -48.81 3.03 -17.95
CA ILE A 451 -49.38 1.96 -18.77
C ILE A 451 -50.19 1.00 -17.89
N LEU A 452 -49.64 0.60 -16.75
CA LEU A 452 -50.33 -0.26 -15.78
C LEU A 452 -51.63 0.40 -15.28
N GLN A 453 -51.57 1.69 -14.93
CA GLN A 453 -52.72 2.46 -14.48
C GLN A 453 -53.82 2.49 -15.54
N LYS A 454 -53.48 2.79 -16.81
CA LYS A 454 -54.44 2.72 -17.93
C LYS A 454 -55.02 1.33 -18.16
N LYS A 455 -54.23 0.26 -17.95
CA LYS A 455 -54.70 -1.14 -18.06
C LYS A 455 -55.64 -1.55 -16.93
N LEU A 456 -55.55 -0.89 -15.78
CA LEU A 456 -56.40 -1.11 -14.60
C LEU A 456 -57.62 -0.18 -14.57
N GLU A 457 -57.56 0.94 -15.30
CA GLU A 457 -58.64 1.92 -15.39
C GLU A 457 -59.92 1.28 -15.94
N GLY A 458 -61.00 1.31 -15.14
CA GLY A 458 -62.29 0.70 -15.48
C GLY A 458 -62.46 -0.78 -15.13
N LYS A 459 -61.46 -1.43 -14.51
CA LYS A 459 -61.59 -2.80 -13.98
C LYS A 459 -61.90 -2.80 -12.49
N ASP A 460 -62.69 -3.77 -12.04
CA ASP A 460 -62.98 -3.95 -10.61
C ASP A 460 -61.76 -4.57 -9.90
N LEU A 461 -61.11 -3.76 -9.07
CA LEU A 461 -59.90 -4.14 -8.33
C LEU A 461 -60.14 -5.29 -7.36
N ALA A 462 -61.36 -5.41 -6.79
CA ALA A 462 -61.70 -6.50 -5.88
C ALA A 462 -61.71 -7.86 -6.58
N SER A 463 -62.24 -7.91 -7.80
CA SER A 463 -62.23 -9.12 -8.63
C SER A 463 -60.81 -9.51 -9.07
N ILE A 464 -59.97 -8.54 -9.46
CA ILE A 464 -58.58 -8.81 -9.84
C ILE A 464 -57.74 -9.30 -8.65
N MET A 465 -57.89 -8.67 -7.47
CA MET A 465 -57.18 -9.12 -6.26
C MET A 465 -57.54 -10.57 -5.90
N LYS A 466 -58.80 -10.96 -6.07
CA LYS A 466 -59.25 -12.33 -5.84
C LYS A 466 -58.65 -13.32 -6.85
N GLU A 467 -58.54 -12.94 -8.11
CA GLU A 467 -57.89 -13.74 -9.17
C GLU A 467 -56.38 -13.90 -8.91
N ILE A 468 -55.72 -12.85 -8.38
CA ILE A 468 -54.32 -12.91 -7.96
C ILE A 468 -54.16 -13.82 -6.73
N GLU A 469 -55.03 -13.71 -5.72
CA GLU A 469 -55.02 -14.60 -4.55
C GLU A 469 -55.25 -16.07 -4.93
N GLU A 470 -56.15 -16.33 -5.88
CA GLU A 470 -56.39 -17.67 -6.44
C GLU A 470 -55.15 -18.17 -7.20
N ASN A 471 -54.52 -17.34 -8.04
CA ASN A 471 -53.28 -17.70 -8.74
C ASN A 471 -52.09 -17.91 -7.80
N GLU A 472 -51.88 -17.05 -6.80
CA GLU A 472 -50.85 -17.22 -5.77
C GLU A 472 -51.11 -18.49 -4.94
N PHE A 473 -52.38 -18.82 -4.67
CA PHE A 473 -52.77 -20.08 -4.04
C PHE A 473 -52.38 -21.29 -4.90
N TYR A 474 -52.58 -21.24 -6.22
CA TYR A 474 -52.12 -22.30 -7.14
C TYR A 474 -50.59 -22.42 -7.20
N THR A 475 -49.85 -21.31 -7.28
CA THR A 475 -48.37 -21.34 -7.29
C THR A 475 -47.81 -21.86 -5.96
N ARG A 476 -48.47 -21.57 -4.83
CA ARG A 476 -48.09 -22.05 -3.50
C ARG A 476 -48.42 -23.53 -3.29
N ILE A 477 -49.38 -24.09 -4.03
CA ILE A 477 -49.66 -25.53 -4.08
C ILE A 477 -48.68 -26.25 -5.00
N GLU A 478 -48.35 -25.69 -6.17
CA GLU A 478 -47.37 -26.26 -7.10
C GLU A 478 -45.96 -26.33 -6.48
N GLY A 479 -45.54 -25.32 -5.71
CA GLY A 479 -44.26 -25.34 -4.98
C GLY A 479 -44.19 -26.26 -3.76
N LYS A 480 -45.31 -26.89 -3.37
CA LYS A 480 -45.40 -27.82 -2.22
C LYS A 480 -45.73 -29.26 -2.62
N PHE A 481 -45.62 -29.63 -3.89
CA PHE A 481 -45.69 -31.04 -4.28
C PHE A 481 -44.35 -31.73 -3.95
N PRO A 482 -44.34 -32.75 -3.08
CA PRO A 482 -43.15 -33.57 -2.89
C PRO A 482 -42.96 -34.42 -4.15
N GLU A 483 -41.86 -34.18 -4.84
CA GLU A 483 -41.35 -35.15 -5.79
C GLU A 483 -40.98 -36.43 -4.99
N TYR A 484 -41.74 -37.51 -5.23
CA TYR A 484 -41.56 -38.89 -4.77
C TYR A 484 -42.10 -39.25 -3.36
N GLU A 485 -43.16 -40.08 -3.36
CA GLU A 485 -43.74 -40.75 -2.20
C GLU A 485 -42.74 -41.74 -1.56
N THR A 486 -42.38 -41.53 -0.28
CA THR A 486 -41.92 -42.64 0.58
C THR A 486 -42.59 -42.58 1.96
N LYS A 487 -43.41 -43.60 2.21
CA LYS A 487 -43.91 -44.16 3.48
C LYS A 487 -43.45 -43.49 4.78
N GLU A 488 -44.42 -42.83 5.40
CA GLU A 488 -44.84 -42.92 6.80
C GLU A 488 -43.87 -43.61 7.80
N LYS A 489 -43.35 -42.82 8.74
CA LYS A 489 -43.29 -43.20 10.15
C LYS A 489 -43.50 -41.95 11.03
N GLN A 490 -44.62 -41.93 11.73
CA GLN A 490 -44.93 -40.98 12.78
C GLN A 490 -43.95 -41.13 13.96
N SER A 491 -43.57 -40.00 14.56
CA SER A 491 -43.26 -39.92 15.99
C SER A 491 -43.73 -38.57 16.52
N GLU A 492 -44.41 -38.66 17.66
CA GLU A 492 -45.28 -37.67 18.27
C GLU A 492 -44.55 -36.50 18.95
N SER A 493 -45.30 -35.39 19.06
CA SER A 493 -45.33 -34.42 20.17
C SER A 493 -44.06 -33.64 20.53
N GLN A 494 -44.11 -32.31 20.39
CA GLN A 494 -44.62 -31.46 21.47
C GLN A 494 -44.81 -30.00 21.02
N THR A 495 -46.01 -29.54 21.27
CA THR A 495 -46.55 -28.19 21.41
C THR A 495 -45.61 -27.24 22.18
N GLN A 496 -45.37 -26.02 21.69
CA GLN A 496 -45.82 -24.79 22.38
C GLN A 496 -45.48 -23.51 21.61
N SER A 497 -46.56 -22.79 21.32
CA SER A 497 -46.65 -21.38 20.93
C SER A 497 -46.42 -20.42 22.11
N SER A 498 -46.13 -19.16 21.77
CA SER A 498 -46.38 -17.87 22.48
C SER A 498 -45.07 -17.08 22.64
N SER A 499 -44.80 -16.06 21.82
CA SER A 499 -45.34 -14.69 21.79
C SER A 499 -44.75 -13.77 22.85
N ASN A 500 -44.08 -12.69 22.39
CA ASN A 500 -44.02 -11.31 22.91
C ASN A 500 -43.58 -11.12 24.38
N THR A 501 -42.88 -10.08 24.85
CA THR A 501 -42.56 -8.71 24.44
C THR A 501 -41.60 -8.13 25.51
N GLU A 502 -40.92 -7.03 25.19
CA GLU A 502 -40.41 -5.97 26.12
C GLU A 502 -39.23 -6.34 27.03
N ALA A 503 -38.05 -5.73 26.86
CA ALA A 503 -37.61 -4.36 27.16
C ALA A 503 -36.97 -4.22 28.56
N GLU A 504 -35.92 -3.39 28.61
CA GLU A 504 -35.25 -2.78 29.78
C GLU A 504 -34.04 -3.50 30.44
N THR A 505 -32.85 -3.03 30.03
CA THR A 505 -31.76 -2.46 30.86
C THR A 505 -31.50 -3.01 32.27
N LYS A 506 -30.26 -3.46 32.54
CA LYS A 506 -29.25 -2.71 33.35
C LYS A 506 -27.90 -3.45 33.53
N GLU A 507 -26.83 -2.65 33.45
CA GLU A 507 -25.58 -2.63 34.27
C GLU A 507 -24.74 -3.91 34.37
N GLU A 508 -23.55 -3.90 33.77
CA GLU A 508 -22.24 -3.74 34.45
C GLU A 508 -21.91 -4.87 35.43
N GLU A 509 -21.06 -5.81 34.98
CA GLU A 509 -20.08 -6.42 35.87
C GLU A 509 -18.77 -6.64 35.12
N ALA A 510 -17.71 -6.09 35.71
CA ALA A 510 -16.35 -6.15 35.23
C ALA A 510 -15.71 -7.52 35.52
N ASP A 511 -14.85 -7.92 34.59
CA ASP A 511 -13.54 -8.54 34.82
C ASP A 511 -13.46 -9.84 35.65
N ILE A 512 -13.45 -10.99 34.94
CA ILE A 512 -12.54 -12.10 35.26
C ILE A 512 -12.05 -12.73 33.95
N MET A 513 -10.94 -12.24 33.42
CA MET A 513 -10.14 -12.95 32.43
C MET A 513 -9.28 -14.04 33.12
N SER A 514 -9.78 -15.28 33.16
CA SER A 514 -8.98 -16.43 33.56
C SER A 514 -8.01 -16.85 32.46
N ARG A 515 -6.75 -16.47 32.68
CA ARG A 515 -5.50 -17.22 32.49
C ARG A 515 -5.64 -18.62 31.85
N GLU A 516 -4.88 -18.84 30.77
CA GLU A 516 -4.64 -20.11 30.05
C GLU A 516 -5.62 -20.52 28.93
N ALA A 517 -5.56 -19.81 27.79
CA ALA A 517 -5.61 -20.43 26.46
C ALA A 517 -5.04 -19.53 25.33
N MET A 518 -3.94 -18.79 25.57
CA MET A 518 -3.09 -18.31 24.47
C MET A 518 -2.18 -19.47 24.05
N LYS A 519 -2.40 -19.99 22.84
CA LYS A 519 -1.40 -20.83 22.18
C LYS A 519 -0.19 -19.96 21.79
N PRO A 520 1.06 -20.44 21.96
CA PRO A 520 2.23 -19.73 21.50
C PRO A 520 2.19 -19.60 19.98
N ASN A 521 2.43 -18.38 19.57
CA ASN A 521 2.21 -17.82 18.27
C ASN A 521 3.44 -18.12 17.39
N GLN A 522 3.21 -18.55 16.16
CA GLN A 522 4.19 -18.90 15.13
C GLN A 522 4.89 -17.64 14.56
N TRP A 523 5.46 -16.80 15.43
CA TRP A 523 6.04 -15.50 15.08
C TRP A 523 7.52 -15.35 15.50
N ASP A 524 8.11 -16.38 16.09
CA ASP A 524 9.44 -16.25 16.70
C ASP A 524 10.59 -16.24 15.69
N GLU A 525 10.51 -16.94 14.54
CA GLU A 525 11.66 -17.02 13.63
C GLU A 525 11.82 -15.80 12.70
N GLU A 526 10.73 -15.25 12.16
CA GLU A 526 10.82 -14.06 11.28
C GLU A 526 11.17 -12.79 12.08
N PHE A 527 10.71 -12.69 13.33
CA PHE A 527 11.03 -11.56 14.20
C PHE A 527 12.47 -11.62 14.72
N LEU A 528 12.99 -12.82 15.01
CA LEU A 528 14.41 -13.02 15.34
C LEU A 528 15.33 -12.73 14.15
N ALA A 529 14.92 -13.11 12.93
CA ALA A 529 15.67 -12.78 11.71
C ALA A 529 15.72 -11.26 11.46
N PHE A 530 14.60 -10.55 11.69
CA PHE A 530 14.53 -9.09 11.59
C PHE A 530 15.40 -8.39 12.65
N LEU A 531 15.42 -8.90 13.90
CA LEU A 531 16.27 -8.38 14.97
C LEU A 531 17.77 -8.61 14.70
N LEU A 532 18.15 -9.76 14.16
CA LEU A 532 19.53 -10.05 13.73
C LEU A 532 19.97 -9.18 12.55
N GLN A 533 19.07 -8.89 11.60
CA GLN A 533 19.33 -7.92 10.53
C GLN A 533 19.46 -6.48 11.06
N PHE A 534 18.68 -6.12 12.09
CA PHE A 534 18.77 -4.81 12.71
C PHE A 534 20.06 -4.61 13.50
N GLU A 535 20.50 -5.63 14.26
CA GLU A 535 21.79 -5.60 14.97
C GLU A 535 22.97 -5.50 13.99
N THR A 536 22.97 -6.26 12.90
CA THR A 536 24.03 -6.20 11.89
C THR A 536 24.06 -4.85 11.16
N TRP A 537 22.90 -4.24 10.90
CA TRP A 537 22.82 -2.90 10.31
C TRP A 537 23.28 -1.80 11.28
N SER A 538 22.92 -1.91 12.56
CA SER A 538 23.38 -1.00 13.63
C SER A 538 24.90 -1.04 13.81
N VAL A 539 25.50 -2.25 13.82
CA VAL A 539 26.96 -2.41 13.91
C VAL A 539 27.67 -1.82 12.68
N CYS A 540 27.15 -2.07 11.47
CA CYS A 540 27.71 -1.47 10.25
C CYS A 540 27.61 0.06 10.23
N PHE A 541 26.49 0.61 10.72
CA PHE A 541 26.29 2.05 10.83
C PHE A 541 27.22 2.69 11.88
N LEU A 542 27.43 2.02 13.01
CA LEU A 542 28.38 2.45 14.04
C LEU A 542 29.83 2.41 13.53
N GLU A 543 30.16 1.43 12.70
CA GLU A 543 31.49 1.28 12.11
C GLU A 543 31.75 2.29 10.97
N MET A 544 30.72 2.60 10.15
CA MET A 544 30.77 3.68 9.16
C MET A 544 30.91 5.06 9.81
N THR A 545 30.16 5.33 10.88
CA THR A 545 30.25 6.60 11.62
C THR A 545 31.58 6.76 12.35
N ASN A 546 32.16 5.67 12.88
CA ASN A 546 33.53 5.69 13.43
C ASN A 546 34.62 5.84 12.35
N LYS A 547 34.46 5.25 11.16
CA LYS A 547 35.37 5.48 10.02
C LYS A 547 35.29 6.92 9.52
N GLN A 548 34.09 7.51 9.45
CA GLN A 548 33.87 8.92 9.13
C GLN A 548 34.53 9.84 10.16
N ARG A 549 34.38 9.56 11.48
CA ARG A 549 35.07 10.29 12.56
C ARG A 549 36.60 10.15 12.50
N LYS A 550 37.13 8.97 12.18
CA LYS A 550 38.59 8.78 12.00
C LYS A 550 39.14 9.53 10.79
N CYS A 551 38.37 9.63 9.69
CA CYS A 551 38.77 10.40 8.52
C CYS A 551 38.71 11.92 8.76
N THR A 552 37.72 12.41 9.50
CA THR A 552 37.61 13.83 9.86
C THR A 552 38.66 14.26 10.88
N VAL A 553 38.95 13.44 11.90
CA VAL A 553 40.01 13.72 12.88
C VAL A 553 41.41 13.68 12.25
N SER A 554 41.63 12.83 11.23
CA SER A 554 42.89 12.83 10.45
C SER A 554 43.06 14.07 9.55
N SER A 555 41.98 14.79 9.23
CA SER A 555 42.02 15.99 8.36
C SER A 555 42.14 17.31 9.13
N VAL A 556 41.84 17.31 10.44
CA VAL A 556 41.81 18.53 11.28
C VAL A 556 43.11 18.72 12.10
N CYS A 557 43.99 17.70 12.17
CA CYS A 557 45.31 17.81 12.78
C CYS A 557 46.43 17.87 11.72
N ALA A 558 46.48 18.95 10.95
CA ALA A 558 47.67 19.33 10.18
C ALA A 558 48.02 20.80 10.50
N PRO A 559 49.09 21.07 11.28
CA PRO A 559 49.57 22.43 11.45
C PRO A 559 50.35 22.86 10.19
N SER A 560 49.94 23.97 9.59
CA SER A 560 50.68 24.63 8.51
C SER A 560 52.04 25.16 9.03
N PRO A 561 53.17 24.94 8.31
CA PRO A 561 54.46 25.46 8.73
C PRO A 561 54.72 26.87 8.16
N LEU A 562 55.26 27.75 8.99
CA LEU A 562 55.95 28.99 8.59
C LEU A 562 57.47 28.75 8.66
N GLU A 563 58.17 29.38 7.72
CA GLU A 563 59.54 29.16 7.25
C GLU A 563 60.65 29.43 8.29
N ASP A 564 61.73 28.62 8.26
CA ASP A 564 63.12 29.04 7.93
C ASP A 564 64.19 27.97 8.31
N THR A 565 64.75 27.33 7.27
CA THR A 565 66.15 26.82 7.01
C THR A 565 67.06 26.17 8.11
N PRO A 566 68.16 25.45 7.75
CA PRO A 566 68.36 24.42 6.71
C PRO A 566 69.25 23.19 7.15
N VAL A 567 69.37 22.21 6.24
CA VAL A 567 70.45 21.19 6.07
C VAL A 567 70.55 19.98 7.04
N GLY A 568 70.50 18.78 6.43
CA GLY A 568 71.33 17.62 6.84
C GLY A 568 70.60 16.30 7.08
N LEU A 569 70.40 15.48 6.02
CA LEU A 569 70.98 14.12 5.82
C LEU A 569 70.63 13.10 6.93
N PHE A 570 69.93 11.97 6.71
CA PHE A 570 70.14 10.97 5.65
C PHE A 570 69.01 9.90 5.65
N GLN A 571 68.66 9.46 4.43
CA GLN A 571 68.35 8.08 3.97
C GLN A 571 67.06 7.32 4.40
N GLY A 572 66.29 6.91 3.39
CA GLY A 572 65.21 5.92 3.57
C GLY A 572 64.39 5.55 2.32
N ILE A 573 65.07 5.07 1.26
CA ILE A 573 64.66 3.99 0.32
C ILE A 573 63.22 4.01 -0.24
N ILE A 574 63.15 4.23 -1.55
CA ILE A 574 62.06 3.89 -2.46
C ILE A 574 62.03 2.38 -2.71
N HIS A 575 60.87 1.72 -2.54
CA HIS A 575 60.33 0.81 -3.57
C HIS A 575 58.82 0.51 -3.37
N PRO A 576 58.03 0.35 -4.46
CA PRO A 576 56.57 0.24 -4.43
C PRO A 576 56.06 -1.18 -4.74
N LEU A 577 55.15 -1.73 -3.94
CA LEU A 577 54.34 -2.93 -4.21
C LEU A 577 53.10 -2.81 -3.29
N THR A 578 51.83 -3.03 -3.64
CA THR A 578 51.17 -3.64 -4.80
C THR A 578 49.67 -3.38 -4.59
N GLN A 579 48.98 -2.77 -5.55
CA GLN A 579 47.51 -2.83 -5.60
C GLN A 579 47.12 -4.25 -5.99
N ARG A 580 46.48 -4.98 -5.07
CA ARG A 580 45.87 -6.26 -5.36
C ARG A 580 44.50 -5.98 -5.99
N THR A 581 44.44 -5.92 -7.31
CA THR A 581 43.18 -6.03 -8.05
C THR A 581 42.69 -7.47 -7.92
N ILE A 582 41.64 -7.67 -7.13
CA ILE A 582 40.94 -8.95 -7.05
C ILE A 582 40.13 -9.08 -8.35
N SER A 583 40.43 -10.11 -9.15
CA SER A 583 39.71 -10.38 -10.40
C SER A 583 38.30 -10.93 -10.12
N PRO A 584 37.30 -10.67 -10.98
CA PRO A 584 35.89 -11.05 -10.78
C PRO A 584 35.62 -12.55 -10.57
N SER A 585 36.60 -13.41 -10.87
CA SER A 585 36.49 -14.87 -10.69
C SER A 585 36.64 -15.35 -9.24
N GLU A 586 37.16 -14.53 -8.31
CA GLU A 586 37.32 -14.93 -6.90
C GLU A 586 36.08 -14.64 -6.03
N ILE A 587 35.13 -13.84 -6.52
CA ILE A 587 33.88 -13.52 -5.79
C ILE A 587 32.79 -14.59 -6.01
N ASN A 588 32.84 -15.33 -7.12
CA ASN A 588 31.80 -16.31 -7.49
C ASN A 588 31.86 -17.67 -6.76
N ALA A 589 32.77 -17.87 -5.81
CA ALA A 589 32.92 -19.16 -5.12
C ALA A 589 32.23 -19.24 -3.74
N ARG A 590 31.62 -18.15 -3.26
CA ARG A 590 30.78 -18.16 -2.06
C ARG A 590 29.59 -17.25 -2.29
N LEU A 591 28.45 -17.66 -1.76
CA LEU A 591 27.17 -16.96 -1.68
C LEU A 591 26.12 -17.44 -2.68
N SER A 592 25.02 -17.92 -2.10
CA SER A 592 23.83 -18.45 -2.76
C SER A 592 23.04 -17.33 -3.44
N SER A 593 22.29 -17.71 -4.48
CA SER A 593 21.51 -16.88 -5.42
C SER A 593 20.57 -15.81 -4.83
N SER A 594 20.36 -15.73 -3.51
CA SER A 594 19.49 -14.73 -2.86
C SER A 594 20.16 -13.39 -2.57
N GLU A 595 21.49 -13.31 -2.51
CA GLU A 595 22.21 -12.08 -2.12
C GLU A 595 22.58 -11.16 -3.30
N LEU A 596 22.60 -11.71 -4.52
CA LEU A 596 22.91 -10.95 -5.74
C LEU A 596 21.83 -9.91 -6.09
N HIS A 597 20.58 -10.14 -5.67
CA HIS A 597 19.47 -9.23 -5.99
C HIS A 597 19.43 -7.97 -5.10
N SER A 598 20.07 -8.00 -3.93
CA SER A 598 20.11 -6.87 -2.99
C SER A 598 21.29 -5.93 -3.27
N CYS A 599 22.44 -6.47 -3.70
CA CYS A 599 23.62 -5.65 -4.02
C CYS A 599 23.47 -4.81 -5.30
N LEU A 600 22.70 -5.29 -6.28
CA LEU A 600 22.45 -4.53 -7.51
C LEU A 600 21.55 -3.31 -7.30
N TYR A 601 20.69 -3.32 -6.27
CA TYR A 601 19.81 -2.18 -5.95
C TYR A 601 20.54 -1.06 -5.21
N VAL A 602 21.60 -1.40 -4.45
CA VAL A 602 22.40 -0.41 -3.70
C VAL A 602 23.36 0.37 -4.59
N ASN A 603 23.86 -0.24 -5.67
CA ASN A 603 24.73 0.48 -6.62
C ASN A 603 23.96 1.46 -7.52
N ALA A 604 22.69 1.18 -7.85
CA ALA A 604 21.87 2.09 -8.66
C ALA A 604 21.49 3.38 -7.91
N VAL A 605 21.36 3.32 -6.58
CA VAL A 605 21.03 4.50 -5.74
C VAL A 605 22.26 5.37 -5.44
N ALA A 606 23.47 4.82 -5.59
CA ALA A 606 24.71 5.57 -5.36
C ALA A 606 25.15 6.42 -6.56
N GLU A 607 24.80 6.06 -7.79
CA GLU A 607 25.13 6.84 -9.00
C GLU A 607 24.21 8.06 -9.21
N ASP A 608 22.97 8.04 -8.70
CA ASP A 608 22.02 9.17 -8.81
C ASP A 608 22.27 10.30 -7.78
N MET A 609 23.24 10.15 -6.88
CA MET A 609 23.59 11.17 -5.86
C MET A 609 24.80 12.04 -6.23
N GLN A 610 25.26 12.00 -7.49
CA GLN A 610 26.22 12.95 -8.07
C GLN A 610 25.63 13.65 -9.30
N CYS A 611 24.69 14.58 -9.06
CA CYS A 611 24.37 15.72 -9.93
C CYS A 611 24.00 16.94 -9.08
#